data_AF-A0A918V6C9-F1
#
_entry.id   AF-A0A918V6C9-F1
#
_cell.length_a   1.000
_cell.length_b   1.000
_cell.length_c   1.000
_cell.angle_alpha   90.00
_cell.angle_beta   90.00
_cell.angle_gamma   90.00
#
_symmetry.space_group_name_H-M   'P 1'
#
loop_
_entity.id
_entity.type
_entity.pdbx_description
1 polymer ?
#
loop_
_entity_poly.entity_id
_entity_poly.type
_entity_poly.pdbx_seq_one_letter_code
_entity_poly.pdbx_strand_id
1 'polypeptide(L)'
;MRKTIALNTEPHIIEVGPHELELQPEVYGDEFVDAYVELSEAQKAKGVDLENLDEATDPQVLRRTMRAVRVFLARQMLPKSAEFFLRLDVVQDGKALKSFQDLDEAQAFADGHPGARVRDALRLPTRAVVEILETVVELYGGGGRPTTPSSGSARRSRPGGTSGTAPSLSRASTHISGR
;
A
#
# COMPACT_ATOMS: atom_id res chain seq x y z
N MET A 1 4.89 -25.18 33.15
CA MET A 1 4.79 -25.43 31.69
C MET A 1 5.55 -24.30 30.99
N ARG A 2 6.58 -24.61 30.19
CA ARG A 2 7.38 -23.61 29.45
C ARG A 2 6.83 -23.49 28.03
N LYS A 3 6.60 -22.26 27.56
CA LYS A 3 6.18 -21.97 26.18
C LYS A 3 7.24 -21.09 25.53
N THR A 4 7.67 -21.47 24.33
CA THR A 4 8.56 -20.67 23.48
C THR A 4 7.72 -19.97 22.42
N ILE A 5 8.03 -18.70 22.15
CA ILE A 5 7.40 -17.89 21.11
C ILE A 5 8.52 -17.43 20.18
N ALA A 6 8.33 -17.57 18.87
CA ALA A 6 9.28 -17.11 17.86
C ALA A 6 8.98 -15.64 17.51
N LEU A 7 10.04 -14.87 17.25
CA LEU A 7 9.98 -13.49 16.78
C LEU A 7 10.60 -13.41 15.38
N ASN A 8 10.06 -12.54 14.54
CA ASN A 8 10.69 -12.20 13.27
C ASN A 8 11.98 -11.40 13.54
N THR A 9 13.00 -11.65 12.72
CA THR A 9 14.31 -10.99 12.83
C THR A 9 14.78 -10.38 11.52
N GLU A 10 14.14 -10.75 10.42
CA GLU A 10 14.39 -10.19 9.09
C GLU A 10 13.39 -9.06 8.80
N PRO A 11 13.83 -7.98 8.14
CA PRO A 11 12.95 -6.91 7.70
C PRO A 11 11.87 -7.41 6.75
N HIS A 12 10.64 -6.90 6.86
CA HIS A 12 9.63 -7.12 5.82
C HIS A 12 9.91 -6.18 4.66
N ILE A 13 9.85 -6.69 3.43
CA ILE A 13 10.15 -5.90 2.23
C ILE A 13 8.85 -5.64 1.47
N ILE A 14 8.56 -4.37 1.21
CA ILE A 14 7.50 -3.95 0.28
C ILE A 14 8.13 -3.43 -1.01
N GLU A 15 7.85 -4.11 -2.11
CA GLU A 15 8.27 -3.69 -3.46
C GLU A 15 7.23 -2.72 -4.06
N VAL A 16 7.67 -1.49 -4.39
CA VAL A 16 6.83 -0.45 -4.98
C VAL A 16 7.46 0.04 -6.28
N GLY A 17 7.09 -0.62 -7.39
CA GLY A 17 7.71 -0.37 -8.68
C GLY A 17 9.20 -0.74 -8.64
N PRO A 18 10.14 0.18 -8.90
CA PRO A 18 11.58 -0.10 -8.85
C PRO A 18 12.20 0.10 -7.45
N HIS A 19 11.40 0.34 -6.42
CA HIS A 19 11.87 0.69 -5.08
C HIS A 19 11.53 -0.40 -4.07
N GLU A 20 12.45 -0.66 -3.15
CA GLU A 20 12.26 -1.55 -2.01
C GLU A 20 12.14 -0.69 -0.74
N LEU A 21 11.09 -0.94 0.04
CA LEU A 21 10.86 -0.32 1.33
C LEU A 21 10.99 -1.39 2.42
N GLU A 22 12.06 -1.31 3.19
CA GLU A 22 12.32 -2.21 4.31
C GLU A 22 11.59 -1.73 5.56
N LEU A 23 10.76 -2.60 6.14
CA LEU A 23 10.03 -2.42 7.39
C LEU A 23 10.75 -3.07 8.56
N GLN A 24 10.42 -2.63 9.78
CA GLN A 24 10.93 -3.26 11.00
C GLN A 24 10.52 -4.75 11.06
N PRO A 25 11.34 -5.67 11.59
CA PRO A 25 10.94 -7.08 11.71
C PRO A 25 9.73 -7.28 12.63
N GLU A 26 9.70 -6.54 13.73
CA GLU A 26 8.67 -6.54 14.76
C GLU A 26 8.44 -5.09 15.22
N VAL A 27 7.23 -4.78 15.67
CA VAL A 27 6.87 -3.47 16.22
C VAL A 27 6.25 -3.68 17.59
N TYR A 28 6.60 -2.81 18.55
CA TYR A 28 5.97 -2.82 19.86
C TYR A 28 4.53 -2.30 19.74
N GLY A 29 3.58 -3.06 20.28
CA GLY A 29 2.16 -2.79 20.06
C GLY A 29 1.68 -1.44 20.61
N ASP A 30 2.31 -0.93 21.66
CA ASP A 30 2.10 0.42 22.19
C ASP A 30 2.57 1.49 21.20
N GLU A 31 3.79 1.39 20.67
CA GLU A 31 4.32 2.32 19.66
C GLU A 31 3.46 2.34 18.38
N PHE A 32 2.95 1.18 17.96
CA PHE A 32 2.06 1.08 16.81
C PHE A 32 0.72 1.77 17.07
N VAL A 33 0.11 1.51 18.22
CA VAL A 33 -1.18 2.11 18.60
C VAL A 33 -1.05 3.62 18.74
N ASP A 34 0.01 4.11 19.39
CA ASP A 34 0.25 5.54 19.56
C ASP A 34 0.40 6.22 18.18
N ALA A 35 1.19 5.64 17.28
CA ALA A 35 1.34 6.16 15.92
C ALA A 35 0.01 6.14 15.14
N TYR A 36 -0.82 5.11 15.33
CA TYR A 36 -2.13 5.01 14.68
C TYR A 36 -3.13 6.03 15.24
N VAL A 37 -3.11 6.28 16.56
CA VAL A 37 -3.91 7.33 17.21
C VAL A 37 -3.52 8.70 16.65
N GLU A 38 -2.23 9.02 16.57
CA GLU A 38 -1.77 10.28 15.98
C GLU A 38 -2.27 10.46 14.53
N LEU A 39 -2.24 9.40 13.73
CA LEU A 39 -2.78 9.42 12.37
C LEU A 39 -4.30 9.69 12.36
N SER A 40 -5.05 8.99 13.21
CA SER A 40 -6.51 9.15 13.31
C SER A 40 -6.91 10.54 13.79
N GLU A 41 -6.18 11.10 14.76
CA GLU A 41 -6.38 12.47 15.24
C GLU A 41 -6.08 13.49 14.15
N ALA A 42 -4.99 13.30 13.39
CA ALA A 42 -4.65 14.16 12.26
C ALA A 42 -5.72 14.14 11.15
N GLN A 43 -6.37 13.00 10.92
CA GLN A 43 -7.51 12.87 10.00
C GLN A 43 -8.76 13.58 10.53
N LYS A 44 -9.15 13.30 11.78
CA LYS A 44 -10.35 13.86 12.42
C LYS A 44 -10.29 15.37 12.56
N ALA A 45 -9.15 15.91 12.98
CA ALA A 45 -8.95 17.35 13.12
C ALA A 45 -9.11 18.12 11.80
N LYS A 46 -9.03 17.41 10.66
CA LYS A 46 -9.04 17.99 9.32
C LYS A 46 -10.24 17.58 8.48
N GLY A 47 -11.14 16.74 9.02
CA GLY A 47 -12.36 16.29 8.34
C GLY A 47 -12.09 15.51 7.06
N VAL A 48 -10.96 14.81 6.95
CA VAL A 48 -10.59 14.05 5.74
C VAL A 48 -10.86 12.57 5.94
N ASP A 49 -11.66 12.01 5.07
CA ASP A 49 -11.80 10.56 4.89
C ASP A 49 -10.78 10.08 3.84
N LEU A 50 -9.91 9.13 4.21
CA LEU A 50 -8.93 8.55 3.27
C LEU A 50 -9.58 7.62 2.24
N GLU A 51 -10.76 7.06 2.57
CA GLU A 51 -11.53 6.21 1.67
C GLU A 51 -12.34 7.06 0.68
N ASN A 52 -12.56 8.34 0.99
CA ASN A 52 -13.35 9.28 0.19
C ASN A 52 -12.72 10.67 0.13
N LEU A 53 -11.54 10.75 -0.50
CA LEU A 53 -10.74 11.97 -0.64
C LEU A 53 -11.39 13.05 -1.51
N ASP A 54 -12.47 12.73 -2.23
CA ASP A 54 -13.19 13.64 -3.13
C ASP A 54 -13.98 14.72 -2.36
N GLU A 55 -14.32 14.46 -1.10
CA GLU A 55 -15.05 15.40 -0.24
C GLU A 55 -14.14 16.48 0.36
N ALA A 56 -12.84 16.21 0.45
CA ALA A 56 -11.87 17.15 1.00
C ALA A 56 -11.61 18.31 0.01
N THR A 57 -12.21 19.46 0.29
CA THR A 57 -12.23 20.60 -0.65
C THR A 57 -10.94 21.43 -0.67
N ASP A 58 -10.05 21.29 0.33
CA ASP A 58 -8.79 22.03 0.43
C ASP A 58 -7.56 21.16 0.03
N PRO A 59 -6.87 21.49 -1.08
CA PRO A 59 -5.66 20.79 -1.51
C PRO A 59 -4.50 20.80 -0.49
N GLN A 60 -4.40 21.81 0.36
CA GLN A 60 -3.36 21.88 1.40
C GLN A 60 -3.66 20.90 2.55
N VAL A 61 -4.93 20.78 2.91
CA VAL A 61 -5.38 19.79 3.90
C VAL A 61 -5.07 18.38 3.39
N LEU A 62 -5.41 18.07 2.14
CA LEU A 62 -5.10 16.78 1.51
C LEU A 62 -3.61 16.45 1.52
N ARG A 63 -2.73 17.41 1.17
CA ARG A 63 -1.27 17.21 1.21
C ARG A 63 -0.77 16.92 2.62
N ARG A 64 -1.26 17.65 3.61
CA ARG A 64 -0.87 17.45 5.01
C ARG A 64 -1.37 16.12 5.55
N THR A 65 -2.57 15.68 5.16
CA THR A 65 -3.09 14.36 5.53
C THR A 65 -2.27 13.24 4.90
N MET A 66 -1.97 13.33 3.60
CA MET A 66 -1.08 12.37 2.94
C MET A 66 0.32 12.36 3.55
N ARG A 67 0.83 13.51 4.01
CA ARG A 67 2.09 13.58 4.74
C ARG A 67 2.01 12.84 6.08
N ALA A 68 0.93 13.02 6.83
CA ALA A 68 0.72 12.31 8.11
C ALA A 68 0.69 10.79 7.90
N VAL A 69 -0.02 10.30 6.86
CA VAL A 69 0.02 8.88 6.48
C VAL A 69 1.46 8.44 6.21
N ARG A 70 2.21 9.20 5.41
CA ARG A 70 3.60 8.85 5.11
C ARG A 70 4.49 8.80 6.35
N VAL A 71 4.31 9.75 7.27
CA VAL A 71 5.04 9.79 8.55
C VAL A 71 4.71 8.57 9.40
N PHE A 72 3.43 8.19 9.49
CA PHE A 72 3.02 6.96 10.16
C PHE A 72 3.72 5.73 9.58
N LEU A 73 3.70 5.56 8.24
CA LEU A 73 4.35 4.42 7.57
C LEU A 73 5.86 4.42 7.78
N ALA A 74 6.50 5.59 7.71
CA ALA A 74 7.93 5.73 7.91
C ALA A 74 8.38 5.35 9.33
N ARG A 75 7.53 5.48 10.36
CA ARG A 75 7.84 4.98 11.70
C ARG A 75 7.94 3.45 11.74
N GLN A 76 7.25 2.77 10.84
CA GLN A 76 7.28 1.30 10.70
C GLN A 76 8.41 0.83 9.76
N MET A 77 9.15 1.77 9.15
CA MET A 77 10.27 1.51 8.25
C MET A 77 11.60 1.48 8.99
N LEU A 78 12.60 0.80 8.40
CA LEU A 78 13.99 0.99 8.80
C LEU A 78 14.45 2.42 8.47
N PRO A 79 15.45 2.98 9.20
CA PRO A 79 15.83 4.40 9.07
C PRO A 79 16.13 4.85 7.64
N LYS A 80 16.82 4.02 6.85
CA LYS A 80 17.17 4.32 5.46
C LYS A 80 15.93 4.39 4.55
N SER A 81 15.00 3.45 4.72
CA SER A 81 13.73 3.44 3.99
C SER A 81 12.84 4.61 4.39
N ALA A 82 12.76 4.92 5.69
CA ALA A 82 12.04 6.07 6.22
C ALA A 82 12.57 7.39 5.66
N GLU A 83 13.88 7.60 5.67
CA GLU A 83 14.53 8.80 5.13
C GLU A 83 14.24 8.97 3.63
N PHE A 84 14.35 7.89 2.87
CA PHE A 84 14.05 7.90 1.43
C PHE A 84 12.56 8.18 1.15
N PHE A 85 11.68 7.56 1.92
CA PHE A 85 10.23 7.65 1.76
C PHE A 85 9.67 9.04 2.14
N LEU A 86 10.27 9.69 3.13
CA LEU A 86 9.88 11.01 3.64
C LEU A 86 10.59 12.19 2.96
N ARG A 87 11.61 11.94 2.13
CA ARG A 87 12.36 13.02 1.49
C ARG A 87 11.43 13.90 0.63
N LEU A 88 11.54 15.20 0.83
CA LEU A 88 10.86 16.24 0.08
C LEU A 88 11.88 16.98 -0.78
N ASP A 89 11.55 17.21 -2.04
CA ASP A 89 12.32 18.05 -2.95
C ASP A 89 11.54 19.34 -3.23
N VAL A 90 12.22 20.49 -3.09
CA VAL A 90 11.73 21.76 -3.62
C VAL A 90 12.16 21.86 -5.06
N VAL A 91 11.19 21.86 -5.97
CA VAL A 91 11.43 21.78 -7.42
C VAL A 91 11.03 23.09 -8.08
N GLN A 92 11.90 23.61 -8.94
CA GLN A 92 11.65 24.77 -9.81
C GLN A 92 12.08 24.40 -11.23
N ASP A 93 11.23 24.68 -12.23
CA ASP A 93 11.48 24.38 -13.65
C ASP A 93 11.93 22.92 -13.92
N GLY A 94 11.37 21.99 -13.15
CA GLY A 94 11.67 20.55 -13.27
C GLY A 94 12.97 20.10 -12.61
N LYS A 95 13.73 21.01 -11.96
CA LYS A 95 14.97 20.69 -11.25
C LYS A 95 14.76 20.79 -9.73
N ALA A 96 15.28 19.81 -8.99
CA ALA A 96 15.33 19.89 -7.54
C ALA A 96 16.38 20.95 -7.14
N LEU A 97 15.93 21.98 -6.43
CA LEU A 97 16.79 23.02 -5.87
C LEU A 97 17.46 22.53 -4.59
N LYS A 98 16.66 21.92 -3.70
CA LYS A 98 17.10 21.43 -2.40
C LYS A 98 16.13 20.37 -1.88
N SER A 99 16.65 19.45 -1.08
CA SER A 99 15.87 18.40 -0.41
C SER A 99 15.78 18.65 1.10
N PHE A 100 14.68 18.18 1.70
CA PHE A 100 14.32 18.36 3.11
C PHE A 100 13.65 17.09 3.66
N GLN A 101 13.63 16.96 4.99
CA GLN A 101 12.85 15.93 5.69
C GLN A 101 11.61 16.50 6.38
N ASP A 102 11.60 17.81 6.64
CA ASP A 102 10.48 18.51 7.24
C ASP A 102 9.67 19.28 6.19
N LEU A 103 8.33 19.21 6.31
CA LEU A 103 7.42 19.84 5.35
C LEU A 103 7.39 21.36 5.50
N ASP A 104 7.43 21.86 6.73
CA ASP A 104 7.34 23.29 7.01
C ASP A 104 8.64 23.98 6.58
N GLU A 105 9.81 23.37 6.81
CA GLU A 105 11.09 23.83 6.27
C GLU A 105 11.12 23.85 4.74
N ALA A 106 10.64 22.77 4.11
CA ALA A 106 10.57 22.69 2.65
C ALA A 106 9.64 23.78 2.08
N GLN A 107 8.51 24.02 2.74
CA GLN A 107 7.54 25.04 2.33
C GLN A 107 8.09 26.45 2.52
N ALA A 108 8.71 26.75 3.66
CA ALA A 108 9.37 28.02 3.92
C ALA A 108 10.47 28.31 2.89
N PHE A 109 11.24 27.29 2.50
CA PHE A 109 12.21 27.43 1.42
C PHE A 109 11.53 27.68 0.07
N ALA A 110 10.46 26.96 -0.26
CA ALA A 110 9.72 27.16 -1.51
C ALA A 110 9.09 28.57 -1.60
N ASP A 111 8.57 29.11 -0.50
CA ASP A 111 7.95 30.44 -0.46
C ASP A 111 8.96 31.56 -0.77
N GLY A 112 10.24 31.34 -0.46
CA GLY A 112 11.35 32.24 -0.83
C GLY A 112 11.79 32.14 -2.30
N HIS A 113 11.28 31.18 -3.08
CA HIS A 113 11.71 30.90 -4.45
C HIS A 113 10.51 30.93 -5.41
N PRO A 114 10.26 32.05 -6.13
CA PRO A 114 9.10 32.18 -7.01
C PRO A 114 9.00 31.05 -8.05
N GLY A 115 7.84 30.37 -8.09
CA GLY A 115 7.59 29.24 -8.98
C GLY A 115 8.14 27.89 -8.49
N ALA A 116 8.82 27.85 -7.35
CA ALA A 116 9.19 26.60 -6.70
C ALA A 116 7.98 25.93 -6.04
N ARG A 117 8.03 24.59 -5.93
CA ARG A 117 7.00 23.80 -5.26
C ARG A 117 7.60 22.62 -4.53
N VAL A 118 7.08 22.34 -3.34
CA VAL A 118 7.43 21.14 -2.57
C VAL A 118 6.80 19.90 -3.20
N ARG A 119 7.56 18.82 -3.27
CA ARG A 119 7.10 17.50 -3.76
C ARG A 119 7.79 16.40 -2.99
N ASP A 120 7.11 15.29 -2.73
CA ASP A 120 7.80 14.07 -2.31
C ASP A 120 8.80 13.62 -3.38
N ALA A 121 10.03 13.31 -2.96
CA ALA A 121 11.06 12.78 -3.85
C ALA A 121 10.67 11.40 -4.38
N LEU A 122 10.14 10.55 -3.49
CA LEU A 122 9.49 9.29 -3.88
C LEU A 122 8.03 9.55 -4.30
N ARG A 123 7.82 9.64 -5.62
CA ARG A 123 6.52 9.91 -6.24
C ARG A 123 5.71 8.63 -6.35
N LEU A 124 4.80 8.43 -5.40
CA LEU A 124 3.84 7.32 -5.41
C LEU A 124 2.44 7.82 -5.73
N PRO A 125 1.66 7.09 -6.55
CA PRO A 125 0.22 7.29 -6.63
C PRO A 125 -0.44 7.08 -5.27
N THR A 126 -1.53 7.80 -4.99
CA THR A 126 -2.28 7.66 -3.72
C THR A 126 -2.65 6.20 -3.45
N ARG A 127 -3.11 5.46 -4.47
CA ARG A 127 -3.39 4.02 -4.40
C ARG A 127 -2.25 3.21 -3.77
N ALA A 128 -1.01 3.47 -4.19
CA ALA A 128 0.15 2.72 -3.68
C ALA A 128 0.43 3.06 -2.21
N VAL A 129 0.22 4.31 -1.79
CA VAL A 129 0.40 4.70 -0.38
C VAL A 129 -0.65 4.01 0.52
N VAL A 130 -1.90 3.93 0.05
CA VAL A 130 -2.97 3.22 0.76
C VAL A 130 -2.69 1.72 0.83
N GLU A 131 -2.25 1.10 -0.26
CA GLU A 131 -1.87 -0.32 -0.30
C GLU A 131 -0.72 -0.64 0.68
N ILE A 132 0.27 0.24 0.81
CA ILE A 132 1.33 0.12 1.83
C ILE A 132 0.74 0.23 3.24
N LEU A 133 -0.20 1.14 3.47
CA LEU A 133 -0.86 1.29 4.77
C LEU A 133 -1.65 0.03 5.17
N GLU A 134 -2.45 -0.52 4.26
CA GLU A 134 -3.18 -1.77 4.46
C GLU A 134 -2.22 -2.91 4.80
N THR A 135 -1.12 -3.04 4.04
CA THR A 135 -0.08 -4.05 4.28
C THR A 135 0.53 -3.92 5.67
N VAL A 136 0.86 -2.69 6.10
CA VAL A 136 1.43 -2.40 7.44
C VAL A 136 0.43 -2.74 8.55
N VAL A 137 -0.86 -2.42 8.36
CA VAL A 137 -1.91 -2.76 9.33
C VAL A 137 -2.14 -4.27 9.40
N GLU A 138 -2.06 -5.00 8.28
CA GLU A 138 -2.12 -6.46 8.28
C GLU A 138 -0.93 -7.07 9.03
N LEU A 139 0.29 -6.59 8.76
CA LEU A 139 1.52 -7.09 9.37
C LEU A 139 1.56 -6.89 10.89
N TYR A 140 1.23 -5.68 11.38
CA TYR A 140 1.42 -5.33 12.80
C TYR A 140 0.13 -5.19 13.60
N GLY A 141 -1.02 -4.99 12.95
CA GLY A 141 -2.32 -4.79 13.60
C GLY A 141 -2.96 -6.05 14.19
N GLY A 142 -2.23 -7.18 14.21
CA GLY A 142 -2.69 -8.45 14.80
C GLY A 142 -3.65 -9.25 13.91
N GLY A 143 -3.72 -8.91 12.62
CA GLY A 143 -4.64 -9.47 11.64
C GLY A 143 -4.11 -10.64 10.81
N GLY A 144 -3.33 -11.57 11.38
CA GLY A 144 -3.02 -12.84 10.71
C GLY A 144 -1.71 -13.50 11.14
N ARG A 145 -1.79 -14.72 11.70
CA ARG A 145 -0.64 -15.66 11.75
C ARG A 145 -0.68 -16.56 10.50
N PRO A 146 0.43 -17.14 10.01
CA PRO A 146 1.82 -16.70 9.88
C PRO A 146 2.30 -16.60 8.40
N THR A 147 3.51 -16.06 8.22
CA THR A 147 4.26 -15.79 6.97
C THR A 147 4.73 -17.02 6.16
N THR A 148 4.57 -16.94 4.82
CA THR A 148 5.41 -17.47 3.69
C THR A 148 5.47 -18.99 3.37
N PRO A 149 5.84 -19.45 2.13
CA PRO A 149 6.41 -18.78 0.92
C PRO A 149 5.53 -18.96 -0.35
N SER A 150 5.75 -18.44 -1.57
CA SER A 150 6.94 -18.18 -2.39
C SER A 150 6.53 -17.41 -3.67
N SER A 151 7.48 -16.72 -4.30
CA SER A 151 7.45 -16.39 -5.73
C SER A 151 7.03 -17.61 -6.56
N GLY A 152 5.86 -17.55 -7.19
CA GLY A 152 5.32 -18.65 -7.97
C GLY A 152 4.16 -18.17 -8.79
N SER A 153 4.45 -17.37 -9.82
CA SER A 153 3.53 -17.10 -10.91
C SER A 153 3.19 -18.41 -11.63
N ALA A 154 2.31 -19.21 -11.05
CA ALA A 154 1.58 -20.23 -11.80
C ALA A 154 0.55 -19.48 -12.66
N ARG A 155 0.82 -19.39 -13.96
CA ARG A 155 -0.17 -18.94 -14.95
C ARG A 155 -1.48 -19.67 -14.68
N ARG A 156 -2.58 -18.92 -14.59
CA ARG A 156 -3.94 -19.45 -14.59
C ARG A 156 -4.06 -20.49 -15.70
N SER A 157 -4.20 -21.76 -15.33
CA SER A 157 -4.44 -22.85 -16.27
C SER A 157 -5.65 -22.48 -17.15
N ARG A 158 -5.51 -22.64 -18.47
CA ARG A 158 -6.61 -22.45 -19.43
C ARG A 158 -7.82 -23.31 -18.99
N PRO A 159 -9.06 -22.79 -19.06
CA PRO A 159 -10.24 -23.61 -18.80
C PRO A 159 -10.18 -24.88 -19.66
N GLY A 160 -10.27 -26.04 -19.02
CA GLY A 160 -10.36 -27.33 -19.69
C GLY A 160 -11.55 -27.35 -20.63
N GLY A 161 -11.34 -27.92 -21.82
CA GLY A 161 -12.27 -27.91 -22.94
C GLY A 161 -13.66 -28.46 -22.58
N THR A 162 -14.67 -27.82 -23.16
CA THR A 162 -16.05 -28.29 -23.21
C THR A 162 -16.09 -29.66 -23.87
N SER A 163 -16.50 -30.69 -23.13
CA SER A 163 -16.82 -32.00 -23.69
C SER A 163 -17.99 -31.85 -24.66
N GLY A 164 -17.71 -32.04 -25.96
CA GLY A 164 -18.69 -31.99 -27.02
C GLY A 164 -19.69 -33.14 -26.94
N THR A 165 -20.98 -32.81 -26.90
CA THR A 165 -22.08 -33.76 -27.12
C THR A 165 -22.12 -34.08 -28.61
N ALA A 166 -21.55 -35.20 -29.02
CA ALA A 166 -21.65 -35.71 -30.38
C ALA A 166 -23.11 -36.12 -30.69
N PRO A 167 -23.59 -35.92 -31.94
CA PRO A 167 -24.89 -36.44 -32.35
C PRO A 167 -24.77 -37.94 -32.65
N SER A 168 -25.55 -38.76 -31.94
CA SER A 168 -25.67 -40.20 -32.21
C SER A 168 -26.54 -40.43 -33.46
N LEU A 169 -26.00 -41.18 -34.41
CA LEU A 169 -26.62 -41.62 -35.66
C LEU A 169 -27.41 -42.93 -35.45
N SER A 170 -28.72 -42.82 -35.70
CA SER A 170 -29.69 -43.82 -36.21
C SER A 170 -29.30 -45.31 -36.35
N ARG A 171 -30.21 -46.19 -35.87
CA ARG A 171 -30.56 -47.45 -36.56
C ARG A 171 -32.01 -47.88 -36.31
N ALA A 172 -32.58 -48.47 -37.36
CA ALA A 172 -33.99 -48.54 -37.72
C ALA A 172 -34.84 -49.67 -37.10
N SER A 173 -36.17 -49.44 -37.18
CA SER A 173 -37.28 -50.34 -37.60
C SER A 173 -37.62 -51.62 -36.83
N THR A 174 -38.90 -51.73 -36.42
CA THR A 174 -39.86 -52.76 -36.91
C THR A 174 -41.32 -52.36 -36.63
N HIS A 175 -42.21 -52.63 -37.61
CA HIS A 175 -43.68 -52.51 -37.57
C HIS A 175 -44.35 -53.75 -36.93
N ILE A 176 -45.56 -53.61 -36.33
CA ILE A 176 -46.83 -54.31 -36.69
C ILE A 176 -48.01 -53.99 -35.72
N SER A 177 -49.23 -54.17 -36.25
CA SER A 177 -50.59 -53.71 -35.87
C SER A 177 -51.41 -54.53 -34.84
N GLY A 178 -52.56 -53.95 -34.44
CA GLY A 178 -53.81 -54.62 -34.00
C GLY A 178 -54.16 -54.33 -32.54
N ARG A 179 -55.40 -53.97 -32.14
CA ARG A 179 -56.74 -54.23 -32.67
C ARG A 179 -57.71 -53.17 -32.15
#